data_AF-A0A935RAK0-F1
#
_entry.id   AF-A0A935RAK0-F1
#
_cell.length_a   1.000
_cell.length_b   1.000
_cell.length_c   1.000
_cell.angle_alpha   90.00
_cell.angle_beta   90.00
_cell.angle_gamma   90.00
#
_symmetry.space_group_name_H-M   'P 1'
#
loop_
_entity.id
_entity.type
_entity.pdbx_description
1 polymer ?
#
loop_
_entity_poly.entity_id
_entity_poly.type
_entity_poly.pdbx_seq_one_letter_code
_entity_poly.pdbx_strand_id
1 'polypeptide(L)' 'MDEETRGIKEAQSERLYGETKTVLFRLKLLIEHLVGKLLEAGAMSLNEALCEVRRFEQQPELVIITQRR' A
#
# COMPACT_ATOMS: atom_id res chain seq x y z
N MET A 1 -33.08 9.22 -3.54
CA MET A 1 -32.43 8.05 -4.18
C MET A 1 -33.20 6.83 -3.75
N ASP A 2 -33.45 5.93 -4.69
CA ASP A 2 -34.11 4.66 -4.42
C ASP A 2 -33.25 3.73 -3.51
N GLU A 3 -33.91 2.92 -2.68
CA GLU A 3 -33.27 2.08 -1.65
C GLU A 3 -32.37 1.01 -2.28
N GLU A 4 -32.81 0.43 -3.40
CA GLU A 4 -32.06 -0.57 -4.16
C GLU A 4 -30.77 0.02 -4.71
N THR A 5 -30.83 1.25 -5.23
CA THR A 5 -29.65 1.96 -5.75
C THR A 5 -28.62 2.25 -4.65
N ARG A 6 -29.07 2.51 -3.41
CA ARG A 6 -28.17 2.73 -2.27
C ARG A 6 -27.47 1.44 -1.86
N GLY A 7 -28.22 0.35 -1.72
CA GLY A 7 -27.66 -0.96 -1.35
C GLY A 7 -26.61 -1.45 -2.35
N ILE A 8 -26.83 -1.23 -3.66
CA ILE A 8 -25.84 -1.57 -4.69
C ILE A 8 -24.54 -0.76 -4.52
N LYS A 9 -24.63 0.55 -4.25
CA LYS A 9 -23.46 1.42 -4.07
C LYS A 9 -22.67 1.06 -2.81
N GLU A 10 -23.36 0.71 -1.73
CA GLU A 10 -22.73 0.31 -0.46
C GLU A 10 -21.97 -1.00 -0.64
N ALA A 11 -22.60 -2.03 -1.21
CA ALA A 11 -21.96 -3.32 -1.47
C ALA A 11 -20.74 -3.21 -2.41
N GLN A 12 -20.79 -2.32 -3.41
CA GLN A 12 -19.64 -2.03 -4.26
C GLN A 12 -18.52 -1.32 -3.51
N SER A 13 -18.86 -0.37 -2.64
CA SER A 13 -17.90 0.39 -1.82
C SER A 13 -17.19 -0.53 -0.82
N GLU A 14 -17.93 -1.42 -0.16
CA GLU A 14 -17.38 -2.41 0.78
C GLU A 14 -16.41 -3.37 0.08
N ARG A 15 -16.80 -3.87 -1.10
CA ARG A 15 -15.93 -4.75 -1.90
C ARG A 15 -14.63 -4.04 -2.28
N LEU A 16 -14.72 -2.82 -2.83
CA LEU A 16 -13.55 -2.04 -3.23
C LEU A 16 -12.64 -1.73 -2.03
N TYR A 17 -13.21 -1.44 -0.86
CA TYR A 17 -12.45 -1.24 0.36
C TYR A 17 -11.69 -2.51 0.78
N GLY A 18 -12.34 -3.67 0.75
CA GLY A 18 -11.70 -4.96 1.06
C GLY A 18 -10.55 -5.31 0.11
N GLU A 19 -10.74 -5.09 -1.18
CA GLU A 19 -9.71 -5.27 -2.21
C GLU A 19 -8.52 -4.34 -1.97
N THR A 20 -8.79 -3.04 -1.75
CA THR A 20 -7.76 -2.03 -1.45
C THR A 20 -6.97 -2.39 -0.19
N LYS A 21 -7.65 -2.78 0.88
CA LYS A 21 -7.02 -3.19 2.14
C LYS A 21 -6.10 -4.40 1.96
N THR A 22 -6.49 -5.36 1.13
CA THR A 22 -5.67 -6.54 0.80
C THR A 22 -4.39 -6.16 0.06
N VAL A 23 -4.48 -5.25 -0.91
CA VAL A 23 -3.32 -4.71 -1.63
C VAL A 23 -2.39 -3.95 -0.67
N LEU A 24 -2.95 -3.02 0.13
CA LEU A 24 -2.17 -2.24 1.10
C LEU A 24 -1.50 -3.14 2.14
N PHE A 25 -2.14 -4.23 2.57
CA PHE A 25 -1.54 -5.18 3.50
C PHE A 25 -0.25 -5.81 2.93
N ARG A 26 -0.24 -6.16 1.64
CA ARG A 26 0.95 -6.71 0.97
C ARG A 26 2.07 -5.68 0.83
N LEU A 27 1.72 -4.39 0.77
CA LEU A 27 2.67 -3.28 0.62
C LEU A 27 3.06 -2.64 1.95
N LYS A 28 2.55 -3.14 3.08
CA LYS A 28 2.69 -2.52 4.41
C LYS A 28 4.13 -2.13 4.73
N LEU A 29 5.07 -3.06 4.59
CA LEU A 29 6.48 -2.82 4.94
C LEU A 29 7.13 -1.75 4.04
N LEU A 30 6.81 -1.74 2.75
CA LEU A 30 7.30 -0.72 1.82
C LEU A 30 6.72 0.66 2.18
N ILE A 31 5.43 0.72 2.53
CA ILE A 31 4.78 1.97 2.95
C ILE A 31 5.43 2.49 4.24
N GLU A 32 5.65 1.63 5.23
CA GLU A 32 6.31 2.00 6.49
C GLU A 32 7.74 2.52 6.26
N HIS A 33 8.51 1.87 5.37
CA HIS A 33 9.85 2.33 4.97
C HIS A 33 9.81 3.73 4.35
N LEU A 34 8.95 3.94 3.36
CA LEU A 34 8.84 5.23 2.66
C LEU A 34 8.35 6.35 3.58
N VAL A 35 7.40 6.07 4.48
CA VAL A 35 6.94 7.02 5.49
C VAL A 35 8.07 7.38 6.44
N GLY A 36 8.86 6.40 6.90
CA GLY A 36 10.05 6.65 7.70
C GLY A 36 11.02 7.61 7.01
N LYS A 37 11.35 7.35 5.74
CA LYS A 37 12.22 8.23 4.95
C LYS A 37 11.65 9.62 4.72
N LEU A 38 10.34 9.74 4.49
CA LEU A 38 9.67 11.02 4.32
C LEU A 38 9.71 11.84 5.61
N LEU A 39 9.47 11.21 6.77
CA LEU A 39 9.52 11.89 8.07
C LEU A 39 10.94 12.30 8.45
N GLU A 40 11.95 11.47 8.14
CA GLU A 40 13.37 11.79 8.33
C GLU A 40 13.80 13.01 7.50
N ALA A 41 13.39 13.08 6.23
CA ALA A 41 13.79 14.14 5.30
C ALA A 41 12.89 15.39 5.36
N GLY A 42 11.69 15.29 5.92
CA GLY A 42 10.66 16.34 5.96
C GLY A 42 9.92 16.54 4.63
N ALA A 43 10.55 16.22 3.50
CA ALA A 43 9.95 16.15 2.18
C ALA A 43 10.73 15.18 1.30
N MET A 44 10.10 14.68 0.24
CA MET A 44 10.75 13.78 -0.71
C MET A 44 10.23 14.06 -2.12
N SER A 45 11.13 14.19 -3.08
CA SER A 45 10.79 14.22 -4.50
C SER A 45 10.35 12.85 -4.99
N LEU A 46 9.66 12.81 -6.13
CA LEU A 46 9.29 11.55 -6.78
C LEU A 46 10.52 10.67 -7.08
N ASN A 47 11.62 11.28 -7.51
CA ASN A 47 12.83 10.53 -7.86
C ASN A 47 13.49 9.88 -6.63
N GLU A 48 13.52 10.59 -5.50
CA GLU A 48 13.99 10.04 -4.22
C GLU A 48 13.10 8.89 -3.75
N ALA A 49 11.78 9.04 -3.85
CA ALA A 49 10.85 7.97 -3.50
C ALA A 49 11.06 6.72 -4.37
N LEU A 50 11.23 6.87 -5.68
CA LEU A 50 11.52 5.76 -6.59
C LEU A 50 12.87 5.08 -6.29
N CYS A 51 13.89 5.85 -5.91
CA CYS A 51 15.17 5.31 -5.45
C CYS A 51 15.00 4.46 -4.18
N GLU A 52 14.23 4.94 -3.20
CA GLU A 52 13.98 4.20 -1.96
C GLU A 52 13.16 2.93 -2.19
N VAL A 53 12.17 2.94 -3.08
CA VAL A 53 11.44 1.72 -3.49
C VAL A 53 12.40 0.66 -4.03
N ARG A 54 13.26 1.04 -4.99
CA ARG A 54 14.21 0.09 -5.59
C ARG A 54 15.21 -0.45 -4.58
N ARG A 55 15.69 0.40 -3.66
CA ARG A 55 16.59 -0.02 -2.56
C ARG A 55 15.91 -1.03 -1.65
N PHE A 56 14.66 -0.78 -1.30
CA PHE A 56 13.87 -1.67 -0.44
C PHE A 56 13.64 -3.04 -1.09
N GLU A 57 13.31 -3.08 -2.38
CA GLU A 57 13.09 -4.33 -3.13
C GLU A 57 14.36 -5.20 -3.27
N GLN A 58 15.55 -4.59 -3.17
CA GLN A 58 16.83 -5.29 -3.23
C GLN A 58 17.27 -5.88 -1.87
N GLN A 59 16.51 -5.64 -0.79
CA GLN A 59 16.86 -6.17 0.53
C GLN A 59 16.51 -7.67 0.64
N PRO A 60 17.50 -8.55 0.91
CA PRO A 60 17.30 -10.00 0.89
C PRO A 60 16.33 -10.51 1.97
N GLU A 61 16.11 -9.75 3.05
CA GLU A 61 15.26 -10.15 4.16
C GLU A 61 13.75 -10.10 3.85
N LEU A 62 13.34 -9.33 2.83
CA LEU A 62 11.95 -9.27 2.35
C LEU A 62 11.56 -10.43 1.44
N VAL A 63 12.54 -11.10 0.82
CA VAL A 63 12.33 -12.26 -0.05
C VAL A 63 11.77 -13.46 0.74
N ILE A 64 12.10 -13.56 2.03
CA ILE A 64 11.70 -14.71 2.87
C ILE A 64 10.23 -14.60 3.33
N ILE A 65 9.71 -13.39 3.52
CA ILE A 65 8.36 -13.16 4.04
C ILE A 65 7.31 -13.21 2.92
N THR A 66 7.69 -12.84 1.69
CA THR A 66 6.80 -12.82 0.52
C THR A 66 6.64 -14.18 -0.17
N GLN A 67 7.55 -15.15 0.07
CA GLN A 67 7.54 -16.51 -0.51
C GLN A 67 6.88 -17.57 0.39
N ARG A 68 6.48 -17.24 1.63
CA ARG A 68 5.75 -18.16 2.53
C ARG A 68 4.30 -17.72 2.73
N ARG A 69 3.47 -17.80 1.68
CA ARG A 69 2.02 -17.97 1.80
C ARG A 69 1.47 -18.74 0.62
#